data_AF-A0A7W0SHX5-F1
#
_entry.id   AF-A0A7W0SHX5-F1
#
_cell.length_a   1.000
_cell.length_b   1.000
_cell.length_c   1.000
_cell.angle_alpha   90.00
_cell.angle_beta   90.00
_cell.angle_gamma   90.00
#
_symmetry.space_group_name_H-M   'P 1'
#
loop_
_entity.id
_entity.type
_entity.pdbx_description
1 polymer ?
#
loop_
_entity_poly.entity_id
_entity_poly.type
_entity_poly.pdbx_seq_one_letter_code
_entity_poly.pdbx_strand_id
1 'polypeptide(L)'
;MSPAPPYRKKLIEVALPLPEINDASSYDKMPGIGPHPKGIHHWWARLPLPCARAVLFASVVTDPADDPAWKDKSEEKQDVERER
;
A
#
# COMPACT_ATOMS: atom_id res chain seq x y z
N MET A 1 18.58 -27.69 -10.81
CA MET A 1 17.66 -26.63 -10.35
C MET A 1 18.34 -25.30 -10.60
N SER A 2 17.71 -24.40 -11.36
CA SER A 2 18.23 -23.03 -11.51
C SER A 2 18.11 -22.29 -10.16
N PRO A 3 19.06 -21.42 -9.81
CA PRO A 3 18.95 -20.61 -8.59
C PRO A 3 17.72 -19.71 -8.67
N ALA A 4 17.04 -19.52 -7.54
CA ALA A 4 15.94 -18.56 -7.45
C ALA A 4 16.48 -17.14 -7.78
N PRO A 5 15.67 -16.28 -8.40
CA PRO A 5 16.08 -14.90 -8.64
C PRO A 5 16.41 -14.21 -7.31
N PRO A 6 17.35 -13.24 -7.31
CA PRO A 6 17.67 -12.48 -6.11
C PRO A 6 16.42 -11.80 -5.56
N TYR A 7 16.26 -11.84 -4.25
CA TYR A 7 15.16 -11.18 -3.56
C TYR A 7 15.22 -9.67 -3.81
N ARG A 8 14.06 -9.07 -4.15
CA ARG A 8 13.91 -7.62 -4.27
C ARG A 8 12.87 -7.17 -3.26
N LYS A 9 13.24 -6.22 -2.42
CA LYS A 9 12.37 -5.63 -1.41
C LYS A 9 11.13 -5.02 -2.06
N LYS A 10 10.01 -5.14 -1.38
CA LYS A 10 8.73 -4.58 -1.80
C LYS A 10 8.42 -3.30 -1.04
N LEU A 11 7.63 -2.42 -1.65
CA LEU A 11 7.23 -1.16 -1.00
C LEU A 11 6.58 -1.39 0.36
N ILE A 12 5.84 -2.48 0.52
CA ILE A 12 5.19 -2.84 1.80
C ILE A 12 6.18 -3.03 2.96
N GLU A 13 7.44 -3.35 2.67
CA GLU A 13 8.48 -3.58 3.68
C GLU A 13 9.20 -2.30 4.12
N VAL A 14 9.11 -1.23 3.32
CA VAL A 14 9.96 -0.04 3.44
C VAL A 14 9.18 1.26 3.58
N ALA A 15 8.09 1.42 2.84
CA ALA A 15 7.35 2.67 2.73
C ALA A 15 5.87 2.41 2.45
N LEU A 16 5.19 1.74 3.37
CA LEU A 16 3.74 1.67 3.35
C LEU A 16 3.16 2.96 3.95
N PRO A 17 2.35 3.75 3.21
CA PRO A 17 1.82 5.04 3.68
C PRO A 17 0.67 4.84 4.69
N LEU A 18 1.05 4.48 5.92
CA LEU A 18 0.10 4.16 6.99
C LEU A 18 -0.84 5.34 7.36
N PRO A 19 -0.37 6.60 7.48
CA PRO A 19 -1.25 7.73 7.78
C PRO A 19 -2.38 7.88 6.76
N GLU A 20 -2.05 7.89 5.47
CA GLU A 20 -2.98 8.09 4.36
C GLU A 20 -3.96 6.91 4.26
N ILE A 21 -3.45 5.68 4.44
CA ILE A 21 -4.29 4.47 4.48
C ILE A 21 -5.26 4.56 5.66
N ASN A 22 -4.81 4.99 6.84
CA ASN A 22 -5.63 5.08 8.03
C ASN A 22 -6.71 6.15 7.89
N ASP A 23 -6.38 7.33 7.37
CA ASP A 23 -7.31 8.43 7.16
C ASP A 23 -8.39 8.04 6.14
N ALA A 24 -7.97 7.51 4.98
CA ALA A 24 -8.90 7.04 3.96
C ALA A 24 -9.75 5.85 4.45
N SER A 25 -9.15 4.92 5.19
CA SER A 25 -9.86 3.77 5.77
C SER A 25 -10.85 4.21 6.85
N SER A 26 -10.55 5.27 7.61
CA SER A 26 -11.43 5.80 8.65
C SER A 26 -12.66 6.48 8.04
N TYR A 27 -12.46 7.29 6.99
CA TYR A 27 -13.54 7.84 6.20
C TYR A 27 -14.40 6.72 5.59
N ASP A 28 -13.76 5.72 5.00
CA ASP A 28 -14.46 4.56 4.44
C ASP A 28 -15.31 3.90 5.54
N LYS A 29 -14.76 3.66 6.74
CA LYS A 29 -15.50 3.00 7.84
C LYS A 29 -16.65 3.83 8.45
N MET A 30 -16.86 5.08 8.05
CA MET A 30 -17.81 5.98 8.67
C MET A 30 -19.27 5.49 8.48
N PRO A 31 -20.08 5.43 9.56
CA PRO A 31 -21.49 5.07 9.46
C PRO A 31 -22.29 6.18 8.79
N GLY A 32 -23.47 5.86 8.25
CA GLY A 32 -24.43 6.88 7.78
C GLY A 32 -24.23 7.39 6.35
N ILE A 33 -23.41 6.74 5.53
CA ILE A 33 -23.21 7.01 4.09
C ILE A 33 -24.43 6.71 3.19
N GLY A 34 -25.62 6.54 3.76
CA GLY A 34 -26.87 6.29 3.04
C GLY A 34 -27.20 4.79 2.84
N PRO A 35 -28.13 4.47 1.93
CA PRO A 35 -28.64 3.11 1.71
C PRO A 35 -27.60 2.26 0.97
N HIS A 36 -26.58 1.82 1.70
CA HIS A 36 -25.55 0.89 1.25
C HIS A 36 -25.39 -0.22 2.32
N PRO A 37 -25.13 -1.50 1.98
CA PRO A 37 -25.00 -2.59 2.96
C PRO A 37 -24.04 -2.29 4.12
N LYS A 38 -22.94 -1.59 3.82
CA LYS A 38 -21.95 -1.06 4.78
C LYS A 38 -22.53 -0.09 5.84
N GLY A 39 -23.61 0.61 5.51
CA GLY A 39 -24.36 1.47 6.43
C GLY A 39 -25.38 0.74 7.29
N ILE A 40 -25.66 -0.55 7.01
CA ILE A 40 -26.72 -1.33 7.69
C ILE A 40 -26.14 -2.30 8.73
N HIS A 41 -24.95 -2.87 8.48
CA HIS A 41 -24.34 -3.82 9.42
C HIS A 41 -22.80 -3.83 9.36
N HIS A 42 -22.14 -3.79 10.52
CA HIS A 42 -20.67 -3.74 10.60
C HIS A 42 -19.96 -5.05 10.26
N TRP A 43 -20.59 -6.20 10.54
CA TRP A 43 -19.91 -7.51 10.48
C TRP A 43 -19.78 -8.04 9.05
N TRP A 44 -20.75 -7.76 8.17
CA TRP A 44 -20.74 -8.27 6.79
C TRP A 44 -20.02 -7.35 5.80
N ALA A 45 -19.59 -6.16 6.22
CA ALA A 45 -18.90 -5.23 5.33
C ALA A 45 -18.04 -4.20 6.08
N ARG A 46 -16.80 -4.55 6.46
CA ARG A 46 -15.72 -3.59 6.75
C ARG A 46 -14.31 -4.10 6.42
N LEU A 47 -14.06 -4.53 5.18
CA LEU A 47 -12.69 -4.49 4.63
C LEU A 47 -12.51 -3.12 3.97
N PRO A 48 -11.82 -2.16 4.60
CA PRO A 48 -11.64 -0.83 4.01
C PRO A 48 -10.90 -0.98 2.69
N LEU A 49 -11.58 -0.65 1.60
CA LEU A 49 -11.06 -0.74 0.24
C LEU A 49 -9.71 0.00 0.06
N PRO A 50 -9.47 1.15 0.72
CA PRO A 50 -8.15 1.81 0.67
C PRO A 50 -7.03 0.91 1.20
N CYS A 51 -7.21 0.29 2.36
CA CYS A 51 -6.21 -0.61 2.95
C CYS A 51 -5.95 -1.82 2.05
N ALA A 52 -7.01 -2.49 1.58
CA ALA A 52 -6.86 -3.67 0.72
C ALA A 52 -6.11 -3.35 -0.57
N ARG A 53 -6.42 -2.22 -1.22
CA ARG A 53 -5.73 -1.76 -2.43
C ARG A 53 -4.27 -1.41 -2.17
N ALA A 54 -4.00 -0.65 -1.10
CA ALA A 54 -2.65 -0.25 -0.75
C ALA A 54 -1.75 -1.45 -0.44
N VAL A 55 -2.24 -2.40 0.37
CA VAL A 55 -1.50 -3.63 0.69
C VAL A 55 -1.21 -4.45 -0.56
N LEU A 56 -2.21 -4.64 -1.44
CA LEU A 56 -2.01 -5.39 -2.68
C LEU A 56 -0.99 -4.73 -3.60
N PHE A 57 -1.10 -3.42 -3.81
CA PHE A 57 -0.16 -2.65 -4.63
C PHE A 57 1.26 -2.70 -4.05
N ALA A 58 1.42 -2.39 -2.77
CA ALA A 58 2.72 -2.33 -2.12
C ALA A 58 3.40 -3.71 -2.03
N SER A 59 2.63 -4.80 -2.09
CA SER A 59 3.14 -6.18 -2.13
C SER A 59 3.76 -6.57 -3.47
N VAL A 60 3.33 -5.92 -4.57
CA VAL A 60 3.83 -6.26 -5.92
C VAL A 60 4.91 -5.30 -6.39
N VAL A 61 4.83 -4.02 -6.02
CA VAL A 61 5.80 -2.99 -6.41
C VAL A 61 7.11 -3.15 -5.65
N THR A 62 8.21 -3.03 -6.38
CA THR A 62 9.57 -3.18 -5.86
C THR A 62 10.09 -1.85 -5.34
N ASP A 63 10.86 -1.89 -4.26
CA ASP A 63 11.53 -0.72 -3.70
C ASP A 63 12.50 -0.09 -4.72
N PRO A 64 12.51 1.24 -4.89
CA PRO A 64 13.43 1.92 -5.80
C PRO A 64 14.92 1.59 -5.57
N ALA A 65 15.32 1.28 -4.33
CA ALA A 65 16.71 0.89 -4.04
C ALA A 65 17.15 -0.38 -4.79
N ASP A 66 16.21 -1.28 -5.09
CA ASP A 66 16.46 -2.55 -5.82
C ASP A 66 16.11 -2.45 -7.32
N ASP A 67 15.66 -1.28 -7.80
CA ASP A 67 15.36 -1.04 -9.22
C ASP A 67 16.61 -0.53 -9.96
N PRO A 68 17.03 -1.14 -11.08
CA PRO A 68 18.18 -0.68 -11.86
C PRO A 68 18.13 0.79 -12.30
N ALA A 69 16.95 1.38 -12.46
CA ALA A 69 16.79 2.78 -12.84
C ALA A 69 17.01 3.75 -11.66
N TRP A 70 16.93 3.27 -10.42
CA TRP A 70 16.95 4.09 -9.20
C TRP A 70 18.07 3.75 -8.22
N LYS A 71 18.64 2.55 -8.26
CA LYS A 71 19.68 2.05 -7.34
C LYS A 71 20.91 2.97 -7.19
N ASP A 72 21.27 3.70 -8.25
CA ASP A 72 22.47 4.56 -8.29
C ASP A 72 22.13 6.02 -7.91
N LYS A 73 20.87 6.33 -7.56
CA LYS A 73 20.43 7.65 -7.11
C LYS A 73 20.56 7.78 -5.59
N SER A 74 20.63 9.02 -5.10
CA SER A 74 20.67 9.32 -3.67
C SER A 74 19.43 8.82 -2.93
N GLU A 75 19.57 8.52 -1.63
CA GLU A 75 18.47 8.10 -0.75
C GLU A 75 17.29 9.08 -0.83
N GLU A 76 17.55 10.39 -0.80
CA GLU A 76 16.52 11.43 -0.92
C GLU A 76 15.68 11.30 -2.21
N LYS A 77 16.31 10.91 -3.34
CA LYS A 77 15.58 10.69 -4.59
C LYS A 77 14.79 9.39 -4.58
N GLN A 78 15.28 8.38 -3.86
CA GLN A 78 14.57 7.12 -3.67
C GLN A 78 13.36 7.33 -2.74
N ASP A 79 13.51 8.12 -1.67
CA ASP A 79 12.43 8.56 -0.78
C ASP A 79 11.32 9.29 -1.53
N VAL A 80 11.68 10.25 -2.38
CA VAL A 80 10.70 10.97 -3.20
C VAL A 80 9.94 10.02 -4.14
N GLU A 81 10.59 9.00 -4.69
CA GLU A 81 9.90 8.00 -5.52
C GLU A 81 9.04 7.04 -4.69
N ARG A 82 9.43 6.73 -3.44
CA ARG A 82 8.61 5.95 -2.50
C ARG A 82 7.31 6.68 -2.11
N GLU A 83 7.35 8.01 -2.08
CA GLU A 83 6.23 8.90 -1.72
C GLU A 83 5.31 9.26 -2.91
N ARG A 84 5.58 8.77 -4.12
CA ARG A 84 4.83 9.10 -5.35
C ARG A 84 3.55 8.29 -5.54
#